data_AF-A0A497SGN4-F1
#
_entry.id   AF-A0A497SGN4-F1
#
_cell.length_a   1.000
_cell.length_b   1.000
_cell.length_c   1.000
_cell.angle_alpha   90.00
_cell.angle_beta   90.00
_cell.angle_gamma   90.00
#
_symmetry.space_group_name_H-M   'P 1'
#
loop_
_entity.id
_entity.type
_entity.pdbx_description
1 polymer ?
#
loop_
_entity_poly.entity_id
_entity_poly.type
_entity_poly.pdbx_seq_one_letter_code
_entity_poly.pdbx_strand_id
1 'polypeptide(L)'
;MKFLREKFLEDFKIERKFFDKRTLLAIFKLMNKGYVDRVESLVKEGKESCVLSAKDKSNNWIALKVYRTEHCDFKNMWKYLIADPRFFGIKKDRRSVVYAWCRREFKNLKIAFKAKVACPKPIAFFENVLVMSFVGENGKPAPRLVDVILSKEDASLIYKKIIQEVKKLVSFKLVHTDLSAFNILLFDKPYLIDFSQAVTFAHPLAKYFLIRDLKNINLYFKKLGVRVKDEERLFKELIP
;
A
#
# COMPACT_ATOMS: atom_id res chain seq x y z
N MET A 1 18.17 28.15 -3.38
CA MET A 1 18.06 26.68 -3.12
C MET A 1 18.33 26.31 -1.65
N LYS A 2 19.32 26.91 -0.98
CA LYS A 2 19.60 26.70 0.46
C LYS A 2 18.47 27.19 1.38
N PHE A 3 17.97 28.40 1.14
CA PHE A 3 16.84 29.01 1.86
C PHE A 3 15.55 28.17 1.83
N LEU A 4 15.14 27.67 0.66
CA LEU A 4 13.97 26.79 0.55
C LEU A 4 14.14 25.47 1.32
N ARG A 5 15.38 24.97 1.43
CA ARG A 5 15.67 23.75 2.19
C ARG A 5 15.63 24.01 3.69
N GLU A 6 16.14 25.16 4.16
CA GLU A 6 16.08 25.56 5.57
C GLU A 6 14.63 25.77 6.01
N LYS A 7 13.85 26.51 5.22
CA LYS A 7 12.41 26.70 5.44
C LYS A 7 11.63 25.37 5.43
N PHE A 8 11.91 24.47 4.49
CA PHE A 8 11.34 23.12 4.51
C PHE A 8 11.63 22.39 5.82
N LEU A 9 12.85 22.48 6.34
CA LEU A 9 13.23 21.79 7.57
C LEU A 9 12.64 22.44 8.84
N GLU A 10 12.23 23.70 8.78
CA GLU A 10 11.46 24.38 9.83
C GLU A 10 9.98 23.99 9.76
N ASP A 11 9.40 23.96 8.55
CA ASP A 11 8.01 23.58 8.30
C ASP A 11 7.75 22.07 8.47
N PHE A 12 8.80 21.24 8.38
CA PHE A 12 8.72 19.80 8.58
C PHE A 12 8.59 19.48 10.07
N LYS A 13 7.36 19.54 10.57
CA LYS A 13 6.97 19.36 11.98
C LYS A 13 7.28 17.99 12.59
N ILE A 14 7.81 17.04 11.81
CA ILE A 14 8.18 15.71 12.29
C ILE A 14 9.66 15.72 12.65
N GLU A 15 10.00 15.25 13.85
CA GLU A 15 11.37 15.27 14.36
C GLU A 15 12.35 14.67 13.33
N ARG A 16 13.42 15.42 13.02
CA ARG A 16 14.43 15.01 12.03
C ARG A 16 15.03 13.62 12.28
N LYS A 17 14.98 13.14 13.53
CA LYS A 17 15.48 11.83 13.96
C LYS A 17 14.79 10.65 13.26
N PHE A 18 13.59 10.84 12.71
CA PHE A 18 12.87 9.76 12.01
C PHE A 18 13.40 9.45 10.61
N PHE A 19 14.10 10.39 9.96
CA PHE A 19 14.48 10.29 8.54
C PHE A 19 15.93 10.64 8.25
N ASP A 20 16.57 9.85 7.39
CA ASP A 20 17.89 10.19 6.88
C ASP A 20 17.84 11.42 5.94
N LYS A 21 18.99 12.07 5.75
CA LYS A 21 19.12 13.26 4.90
C LYS A 21 18.60 13.04 3.48
N ARG A 22 18.75 11.83 2.91
CA ARG A 22 18.31 11.56 1.52
C ARG A 22 16.80 11.48 1.41
N THR A 23 16.17 10.86 2.38
CA THR A 23 14.71 10.76 2.49
C THR A 23 14.09 12.16 2.62
N LEU A 24 14.68 13.04 3.43
CA LEU A 24 14.27 14.44 3.50
C LEU A 24 14.40 15.16 2.15
N LEU A 25 15.46 14.89 1.38
CA LEU A 25 15.61 15.41 0.02
C LEU A 25 14.60 14.83 -0.97
N ALA A 26 14.21 13.57 -0.80
CA ALA A 26 13.19 12.94 -1.62
C ALA A 26 11.83 13.59 -1.41
N ILE A 27 11.44 13.82 -0.15
CA ILE A 27 10.22 14.56 0.22
C ILE A 27 10.28 15.99 -0.33
N PHE A 28 11.39 16.71 -0.11
CA PHE A 28 11.57 18.06 -0.62
C PHE A 28 11.44 18.13 -2.16
N LYS A 29 11.97 17.14 -2.89
CA LYS A 29 11.79 17.05 -4.35
C LYS A 29 10.32 16.83 -4.74
N LEU A 30 9.56 16.02 -4.00
CA LEU A 30 8.13 15.84 -4.23
C LEU A 30 7.35 17.13 -3.96
N MET A 31 7.77 17.92 -2.97
CA MET A 31 7.18 19.23 -2.68
C MET A 31 7.44 20.25 -3.78
N ASN A 32 8.69 20.36 -4.25
CA ASN A 32 9.03 21.26 -5.37
C ASN A 32 8.30 20.90 -6.66
N LYS A 33 8.01 19.61 -6.89
CA LYS A 33 7.19 19.16 -8.01
C LYS A 33 5.69 19.41 -7.83
N GLY A 34 5.28 19.89 -6.66
CA GLY A 34 3.89 20.24 -6.34
C GLY A 34 2.98 19.08 -6.00
N TYR A 35 3.52 17.88 -5.76
CA TYR A 35 2.72 16.73 -5.31
C TYR A 35 2.38 16.79 -3.83
N VAL A 36 3.19 17.50 -3.04
CA VAL A 36 3.06 17.65 -1.60
C VAL A 36 3.21 19.13 -1.27
N ASP A 37 2.26 19.71 -0.54
CA ASP A 37 2.35 21.09 -0.06
C ASP A 37 3.05 21.13 1.30
N ARG A 38 2.60 20.31 2.24
CA ARG A 38 3.17 20.21 3.59
C ARG A 38 2.91 18.84 4.20
N VAL A 39 3.82 18.41 5.07
CA VAL A 39 3.70 17.16 5.84
C VAL A 39 3.17 17.49 7.23
N GLU A 40 2.16 16.76 7.68
CA GLU A 40 1.39 17.12 8.87
C GLU A 40 1.77 16.25 10.07
N SER A 41 1.65 14.92 9.96
CA SER A 41 1.90 14.03 11.10
C SER A 41 2.34 12.62 10.70
N LEU A 42 2.94 11.90 11.66
CA LEU A 42 3.17 10.46 11.58
C LEU A 42 1.85 9.72 11.79
N VAL A 43 1.45 8.92 10.81
CA VAL A 43 0.20 8.14 10.82
C VAL A 43 0.44 6.74 11.36
N LYS A 44 1.50 6.09 10.85
CA LYS A 44 1.86 4.74 11.25
C LYS A 44 3.36 4.56 11.17
N GLU A 45 3.92 4.01 12.21
CA GLU A 45 5.30 3.54 12.22
C GLU A 45 5.34 2.02 12.07
N GLY A 46 6.27 1.56 11.26
CA GLY A 46 6.57 0.15 11.08
C GLY A 46 8.07 -0.05 10.92
N LYS A 47 8.50 -1.31 11.02
CA LYS A 47 9.91 -1.68 10.92
C LYS A 47 10.52 -1.29 9.57
N GLU A 48 9.81 -1.53 8.49
CA GLU A 48 10.34 -1.35 7.13
C GLU A 48 9.92 -0.04 6.47
N SER A 49 8.84 0.57 6.94
CA SER A 49 8.33 1.83 6.41
C SER A 49 7.50 2.54 7.45
N CYS A 50 7.31 3.84 7.27
CA CYS A 50 6.29 4.60 7.96
C CYS A 50 5.36 5.28 6.97
N VAL A 51 4.17 5.65 7.43
CA VAL A 51 3.19 6.42 6.68
C VAL A 51 3.01 7.76 7.36
N LEU A 52 3.08 8.84 6.58
CA LEU A 52 2.84 10.21 7.03
C LEU A 52 1.54 10.73 6.40
N SER A 53 0.81 11.56 7.14
CA SER A 53 -0.24 12.39 6.58
C SER A 53 0.37 13.68 6.04
N ALA A 54 -0.17 14.18 4.94
CA ALA A 54 0.26 15.41 4.31
C ALA A 54 -0.91 16.05 3.55
N LYS A 55 -0.69 17.27 3.08
CA LYS A 55 -1.63 18.01 2.24
C LYS A 55 -1.04 18.24 0.85
N ASP A 56 -1.89 18.22 -0.17
CA ASP A 56 -1.55 18.76 -1.49
C ASP A 56 -1.83 20.27 -1.57
N LYS A 57 -1.53 20.89 -2.73
CA LYS A 57 -1.75 22.34 -2.95
C LYS A 57 -3.23 22.75 -2.91
N SER A 58 -4.14 21.81 -3.11
CA SER A 58 -5.58 22.01 -3.02
C SER A 58 -6.12 21.72 -1.61
N ASN A 59 -5.22 21.56 -0.62
CA ASN A 59 -5.55 21.25 0.76
C ASN A 59 -6.27 19.89 0.95
N ASN A 60 -6.17 18.97 -0.01
CA ASN A 60 -6.66 17.60 0.15
C ASN A 60 -5.67 16.76 0.96
N TRP A 61 -6.18 15.78 1.69
CA TRP A 61 -5.34 14.83 2.41
C TRP A 61 -4.69 13.81 1.48
N ILE A 62 -3.37 13.64 1.63
CA ILE A 62 -2.56 12.63 0.95
C ILE A 62 -1.72 11.85 1.97
N ALA A 63 -1.28 10.65 1.59
CA ALA A 63 -0.41 9.80 2.37
C ALA A 63 0.97 9.71 1.72
N LEU A 64 2.03 9.81 2.52
CA LEU A 64 3.41 9.51 2.12
C LEU A 64 3.85 8.22 2.78
N LYS A 65 4.02 7.14 2.01
CA LYS A 65 4.65 5.91 2.49
C LYS A 65 6.16 6.01 2.24
N VAL A 66 6.93 6.01 3.31
CA VAL A 66 8.39 6.20 3.30
C VAL A 66 9.07 4.90 3.71
N TYR A 67 9.82 4.27 2.82
CA TYR A 67 10.56 3.03 3.12
C TYR A 67 11.90 3.34 3.80
N ARG A 68 12.23 2.55 4.83
CA ARG A 68 13.45 2.71 5.64
C ARG A 68 14.60 1.90 5.05
N THR A 69 15.52 2.57 4.36
CA THR A 69 16.68 1.93 3.69
C THR A 69 17.46 0.93 4.58
N GLU A 70 17.63 1.26 5.86
CA GLU A 70 18.44 0.47 6.80
C GLU A 70 17.68 -0.65 7.53
N HIS A 71 16.34 -0.65 7.50
CA HIS A 71 15.52 -1.59 8.28
C HIS A 71 14.62 -2.50 7.45
N CYS A 72 14.60 -2.33 6.12
CA CYS A 72 13.90 -3.22 5.19
C CYS A 72 14.51 -4.62 5.12
N ASP A 73 13.68 -5.65 4.95
CA ASP A 73 14.10 -7.01 4.58
C ASP A 73 14.52 -7.05 3.10
N PHE A 74 15.76 -6.63 2.88
CA PHE A 74 16.41 -6.62 1.57
C PHE A 74 16.37 -8.00 0.87
N LYS A 75 16.52 -9.08 1.64
CA LYS A 75 16.55 -10.44 1.08
C LYS A 75 15.18 -10.82 0.51
N ASN A 76 14.12 -10.53 1.26
CA ASN A 76 12.76 -10.80 0.80
C ASN A 76 12.38 -9.89 -0.39
N MET A 77 12.65 -8.59 -0.29
CA MET A 77 12.38 -7.64 -1.39
C MET A 77 13.06 -8.04 -2.69
N TRP A 78 14.34 -8.46 -2.60
CA TRP A 78 15.09 -8.90 -3.77
C TRP A 78 14.42 -10.07 -4.50
N LYS A 79 13.90 -11.08 -3.77
CA LYS A 79 13.22 -12.25 -4.37
C LYS A 79 12.03 -11.83 -5.25
N TYR A 80 11.22 -10.91 -4.75
CA TYR A 80 10.05 -10.40 -5.48
C TYR A 80 10.44 -9.51 -6.67
N LEU A 81 11.53 -8.74 -6.57
CA LEU A 81 11.99 -7.87 -7.66
C LEU A 81 12.57 -8.66 -8.82
N ILE A 82 13.42 -9.67 -8.56
CA ILE A 82 14.03 -10.46 -9.63
C ILE A 82 13.03 -11.35 -10.36
N ALA A 83 11.94 -11.74 -9.70
CA ALA A 83 10.85 -12.51 -10.30
C ALA A 83 9.91 -11.64 -11.15
N ASP A 84 10.09 -10.32 -11.16
CA ASP A 84 9.23 -9.37 -11.86
C ASP A 84 9.98 -8.74 -13.05
N PRO A 85 9.63 -9.10 -14.30
CA PRO A 85 10.31 -8.61 -15.51
C PRO A 85 10.36 -7.08 -15.60
N ARG A 86 9.44 -6.37 -14.93
CA ARG A 86 9.39 -4.88 -14.90
C ARG A 86 10.56 -4.25 -14.13
N PHE A 87 11.39 -5.05 -13.46
CA PHE A 87 12.50 -4.66 -12.60
C PHE A 87 13.82 -5.38 -12.96
N PHE A 88 13.95 -5.84 -14.20
CA PHE A 88 15.21 -6.35 -14.72
C PHE A 88 16.34 -5.29 -14.66
N GLY A 89 17.57 -5.73 -14.38
CA GLY A 89 18.75 -4.86 -14.37
C GLY A 89 18.91 -3.96 -13.13
N ILE A 90 18.08 -4.12 -12.09
CA ILE A 90 18.26 -3.42 -10.82
C ILE A 90 19.54 -3.91 -10.14
N LYS A 91 20.38 -2.96 -9.69
CA LYS A 91 21.59 -3.27 -8.92
C LYS A 91 21.20 -3.92 -7.59
N LYS A 92 21.92 -4.98 -7.20
CA LYS A 92 21.72 -5.70 -5.93
C LYS A 92 22.40 -4.97 -4.77
N ASP A 93 22.09 -3.70 -4.58
CA ASP A 93 22.49 -2.90 -3.42
C ASP A 93 21.25 -2.39 -2.68
N ARG A 94 21.40 -2.17 -1.36
CA ARG A 94 20.28 -1.87 -0.45
C ARG A 94 19.40 -0.72 -0.97
N ARG A 95 19.99 0.34 -1.49
CA ARG A 95 19.26 1.53 -1.93
C ARG A 95 18.51 1.27 -3.23
N SER A 96 19.20 0.72 -4.23
CA SER A 96 18.58 0.39 -5.52
C SER A 96 17.38 -0.54 -5.35
N VAL A 97 17.47 -1.50 -4.44
CA VAL A 97 16.37 -2.40 -4.10
C VAL A 97 15.21 -1.67 -3.43
N VAL A 98 15.47 -0.83 -2.43
CA VAL A 98 14.39 -0.08 -1.75
C VAL A 98 13.70 0.90 -2.70
N TYR A 99 14.44 1.56 -3.58
CA TYR A 99 13.86 2.44 -4.61
C TYR A 99 13.04 1.65 -5.63
N ALA A 100 13.54 0.49 -6.07
CA ALA A 100 12.80 -0.41 -6.92
C ALA A 100 11.52 -0.94 -6.23
N TRP A 101 11.59 -1.20 -4.92
CA TRP A 101 10.46 -1.62 -4.11
C TRP A 101 9.35 -0.57 -4.05
N CYS A 102 9.71 0.68 -3.78
CA CYS A 102 8.79 1.82 -3.82
C CYS A 102 8.14 1.97 -5.21
N ARG A 103 8.95 1.89 -6.27
CA ARG A 103 8.47 1.92 -7.66
C ARG A 103 7.54 0.73 -7.96
N ARG A 104 7.77 -0.44 -7.35
CA ARG A 104 6.92 -1.63 -7.49
C ARG A 104 5.55 -1.42 -6.86
N GLU A 105 5.49 -0.94 -5.63
CA GLU A 105 4.20 -0.63 -4.99
C GLU A 105 3.42 0.41 -5.82
N PHE A 106 4.09 1.47 -6.29
CA PHE A 106 3.46 2.46 -7.17
C PHE A 106 2.88 1.83 -8.45
N LYS A 107 3.64 0.98 -9.14
CA LYS A 107 3.18 0.31 -10.36
C LYS A 107 2.01 -0.65 -10.09
N ASN A 108 2.03 -1.36 -8.96
CA ASN A 108 0.95 -2.27 -8.57
C ASN A 108 -0.32 -1.52 -8.19
N LEU A 109 -0.21 -0.43 -7.40
CA LEU A 109 -1.33 0.47 -7.11
C LEU A 109 -1.93 1.04 -8.39
N LYS A 110 -1.11 1.40 -9.39
CA LYS A 110 -1.64 1.87 -10.69
C LYS A 110 -2.51 0.83 -11.39
N ILE A 111 -2.12 -0.44 -11.35
CA ILE A 111 -2.92 -1.54 -11.92
C ILE A 111 -4.23 -1.70 -11.13
N ALA A 112 -4.15 -1.77 -9.80
CA ALA A 112 -5.32 -1.90 -8.93
C ALA A 112 -6.31 -0.73 -9.10
N PHE A 113 -5.79 0.50 -9.14
CA PHE A 113 -6.61 1.70 -9.35
C PHE A 113 -7.27 1.71 -10.73
N LYS A 114 -6.55 1.32 -11.80
CA LYS A 114 -7.12 1.16 -13.14
C LYS A 114 -8.24 0.11 -13.17
N ALA A 115 -8.12 -0.92 -12.34
CA ALA A 115 -9.14 -1.96 -12.13
C ALA A 115 -10.36 -1.47 -11.32
N LYS A 116 -10.40 -0.19 -10.91
CA LYS A 116 -11.43 0.39 -10.04
C LYS A 116 -11.55 -0.34 -8.69
N VAL A 117 -10.44 -0.89 -8.22
CA VAL A 117 -10.33 -1.44 -6.87
C VAL A 117 -10.40 -0.29 -5.88
N ALA A 118 -11.12 -0.48 -4.78
CA ALA A 118 -11.05 0.42 -3.63
C ALA A 118 -9.64 0.32 -3.01
N CYS A 119 -8.74 1.19 -3.45
CA CYS A 119 -7.38 1.30 -2.94
C CYS A 119 -6.94 2.79 -2.96
N PRO A 120 -5.86 3.16 -2.26
CA PRO A 120 -5.29 4.49 -2.40
C PRO A 120 -4.95 4.81 -3.86
N LYS A 121 -5.38 5.97 -4.35
CA LYS A 121 -5.02 6.48 -5.67
C LYS A 121 -3.51 6.75 -5.69
N PRO A 122 -2.72 6.10 -6.55
CA PRO A 122 -1.29 6.43 -6.67
C PRO A 122 -1.14 7.80 -7.34
N ILE A 123 -0.36 8.70 -6.71
CA ILE A 123 -0.17 10.07 -7.19
C ILE A 123 1.22 10.21 -7.81
N ALA A 124 2.27 9.95 -7.02
CA ALA A 124 3.66 10.07 -7.46
C ALA A 124 4.56 9.17 -6.60
N PHE A 125 5.81 9.01 -7.01
CA PHE A 125 6.85 8.48 -6.14
C PHE A 125 8.18 9.14 -6.48
N PHE A 126 9.10 9.17 -5.51
CA PHE A 126 10.47 9.58 -5.74
C PHE A 126 11.39 8.84 -4.76
N GLU A 127 12.40 8.15 -5.28
CA GLU A 127 13.32 7.30 -4.50
C GLU A 127 12.54 6.32 -3.58
N ASN A 128 12.62 6.49 -2.26
CA ASN A 128 11.99 5.65 -1.25
C ASN A 128 10.65 6.22 -0.72
N VAL A 129 10.06 7.21 -1.40
CA VAL A 129 8.83 7.88 -0.97
C VAL A 129 7.73 7.70 -2.01
N LEU A 130 6.62 7.09 -1.60
CA LEU A 130 5.40 6.92 -2.38
C LEU A 130 4.33 7.92 -1.90
N VAL A 131 3.74 8.68 -2.83
CA VAL A 131 2.62 9.60 -2.59
C VAL A 131 1.34 8.97 -3.15
N MET A 132 0.31 8.89 -2.32
CA MET A 132 -1.00 8.34 -2.68
C MET A 132 -2.14 9.08 -1.97
N SER A 133 -3.38 8.89 -2.40
CA SER A 133 -4.53 9.47 -1.69
C SER A 133 -4.61 8.93 -0.27
N PHE A 134 -5.01 9.79 0.66
CA PHE A 134 -5.25 9.38 2.03
C PHE A 134 -6.59 8.64 2.14
N VAL A 135 -6.62 7.55 2.92
CA VAL A 135 -7.85 6.82 3.25
C VAL A 135 -8.17 7.09 4.72
N GLY A 136 -9.11 7.99 4.96
CA GLY A 136 -9.44 8.54 6.27
C GLY A 136 -9.82 10.00 6.15
N GLU A 137 -9.93 10.68 7.27
CA GLU A 137 -10.43 12.04 7.37
C GLU A 137 -9.63 12.85 8.40
N ASN A 138 -9.53 14.17 8.18
CA ASN A 138 -8.90 15.08 9.14
C ASN A 138 -7.50 14.64 9.61
N GLY A 139 -6.72 14.03 8.72
CA GLY A 139 -5.35 13.56 8.98
C GLY A 139 -5.27 12.27 9.79
N LYS A 140 -6.41 11.67 10.14
CA LYS A 140 -6.50 10.39 10.86
C LYS A 140 -6.84 9.26 9.88
N PRO A 141 -6.06 8.17 9.85
CA PRO A 141 -6.33 7.06 8.95
C PRO A 141 -7.65 6.40 9.33
N ALA A 142 -8.35 5.86 8.35
CA ALA A 142 -9.43 4.91 8.61
C ALA A 142 -8.89 3.70 9.42
N PRO A 143 -9.68 3.12 10.34
CA PRO A 143 -9.24 1.96 11.11
C PRO A 143 -8.99 0.76 10.21
N ARG A 144 -8.06 -0.12 10.60
CA ARG A 144 -7.89 -1.41 9.91
C ARG A 144 -9.08 -2.31 10.24
N LEU A 145 -9.48 -3.16 9.31
CA LEU A 145 -10.58 -4.10 9.49
C LEU A 145 -10.40 -4.95 10.75
N VAL A 146 -9.18 -5.40 11.04
CA VAL A 146 -8.87 -6.17 12.25
C VAL A 146 -9.12 -5.42 13.56
N ASP A 147 -9.08 -4.08 13.54
CA ASP A 147 -9.25 -3.23 14.72
C ASP A 147 -10.73 -2.80 14.92
N VAL A 148 -11.65 -3.22 14.04
CA VAL A 148 -13.07 -2.85 14.09
C VAL A 148 -13.90 -4.02 14.64
N ILE A 149 -14.78 -3.71 15.58
CA ILE A 149 -15.80 -4.65 16.07
C ILE A 149 -16.97 -4.61 15.08
N LEU A 150 -17.32 -5.76 14.51
CA LEU A 150 -18.37 -5.90 13.50
C LEU A 150 -19.50 -6.79 14.00
N SER A 151 -20.74 -6.40 13.71
CA SER A 151 -21.88 -7.32 13.74
C SER A 151 -21.70 -8.40 12.67
N LYS A 152 -22.40 -9.53 12.82
CA LYS A 152 -22.37 -10.61 11.82
C LYS A 152 -22.92 -10.13 10.47
N GLU A 153 -23.94 -9.28 10.50
CA GLU A 153 -24.61 -8.70 9.35
C GLU A 153 -23.66 -7.79 8.58
N ASP A 154 -23.00 -6.85 9.28
CA ASP A 154 -22.00 -5.95 8.68
C ASP A 154 -20.80 -6.73 8.15
N ALA A 155 -20.30 -7.71 8.92
CA ALA A 155 -19.21 -8.57 8.48
C ALA A 155 -19.57 -9.33 7.19
N SER A 156 -20.83 -9.78 7.04
CA SER A 156 -21.28 -10.43 5.80
C SER A 156 -21.28 -9.48 4.61
N LEU A 157 -21.72 -8.23 4.80
CA LEU A 157 -21.71 -7.21 3.76
C LEU A 157 -20.29 -6.82 3.35
N ILE A 158 -19.40 -6.62 4.32
CA ILE A 158 -17.99 -6.27 4.10
C ILE A 158 -17.26 -7.42 3.40
N TYR A 159 -17.50 -8.68 3.80
CA TYR A 159 -16.94 -9.86 3.12
C TYR A 159 -17.29 -9.85 1.62
N LYS A 160 -18.57 -9.66 1.27
CA LYS A 160 -19.01 -9.59 -0.13
C LYS A 160 -18.28 -8.47 -0.90
N LYS A 161 -18.16 -7.28 -0.30
CA LYS A 161 -17.42 -6.16 -0.90
C LYS A 161 -15.94 -6.52 -1.12
N ILE A 162 -15.26 -7.12 -0.15
CA ILE A 162 -13.86 -7.54 -0.28
C ILE A 162 -13.68 -8.55 -1.41
N ILE A 163 -14.55 -9.57 -1.51
CA ILE A 163 -14.49 -10.55 -2.60
C ILE A 163 -14.71 -9.87 -3.96
N GLN A 164 -15.56 -8.86 -4.05
CA GLN A 164 -15.70 -8.06 -5.27
C GLN A 164 -14.43 -7.27 -5.60
N GLU A 165 -13.74 -6.69 -4.62
CA GLU A 165 -12.45 -6.03 -4.84
C GLU A 165 -11.36 -7.02 -5.31
N VAL A 166 -11.32 -8.24 -4.74
CA VAL A 166 -10.44 -9.32 -5.21
C VAL A 166 -10.76 -9.70 -6.65
N LYS A 167 -12.05 -9.81 -7.01
CA LYS A 167 -12.49 -10.08 -8.39
C LYS A 167 -11.96 -9.04 -9.38
N LYS A 168 -12.02 -7.75 -9.01
CA LYS A 168 -11.46 -6.67 -9.84
C LYS A 168 -9.96 -6.83 -10.04
N LEU A 169 -9.20 -7.10 -8.97
CA LEU A 169 -7.75 -7.37 -9.08
C LEU A 169 -7.45 -8.52 -10.05
N VAL A 170 -8.17 -9.65 -9.90
CA VAL A 170 -8.00 -10.83 -10.76
C VAL A 170 -8.34 -10.54 -12.22
N SER A 171 -9.40 -9.76 -12.49
CA SER A 171 -9.76 -9.34 -13.85
C SER A 171 -8.67 -8.51 -14.54
N PHE A 172 -7.83 -7.82 -13.74
CA PHE A 172 -6.65 -7.09 -14.20
C PHE A 172 -5.35 -7.87 -14.03
N LYS A 173 -5.45 -9.19 -13.84
CA LYS A 173 -4.32 -10.12 -13.73
C LYS A 173 -3.32 -9.73 -12.64
N LEU A 174 -3.81 -9.20 -11.52
CA LEU A 174 -3.03 -8.84 -10.33
C LEU A 174 -3.51 -9.66 -9.12
N VAL A 175 -2.56 -10.11 -8.30
CA VAL A 175 -2.79 -10.80 -7.02
C VAL A 175 -2.11 -10.01 -5.92
N HIS A 176 -2.78 -9.79 -4.79
CA HIS A 176 -2.27 -8.94 -3.70
C HIS A 176 -1.07 -9.57 -2.97
N THR A 177 -1.08 -10.90 -2.79
CA THR A 177 -0.04 -11.72 -2.14
C THR A 177 0.26 -11.37 -0.70
N ASP A 178 -0.62 -10.64 -0.02
CA ASP A 178 -0.55 -10.43 1.44
C ASP A 178 -1.92 -9.96 1.96
N LEU A 179 -3.00 -10.43 1.35
CA LEU A 179 -4.33 -9.94 1.70
C LEU A 179 -4.78 -10.55 3.03
N SER A 180 -5.10 -9.68 3.99
CA SER A 180 -5.61 -10.04 5.31
C SER A 180 -6.37 -8.85 5.92
N ALA A 181 -7.06 -9.06 7.05
CA ALA A 181 -7.75 -7.98 7.77
C ALA A 181 -6.80 -6.86 8.28
N PHE A 182 -5.47 -7.11 8.32
CA PHE A 182 -4.48 -6.09 8.67
C PHE A 182 -4.21 -5.10 7.52
N ASN A 183 -4.42 -5.53 6.27
CA ASN A 183 -4.13 -4.77 5.06
C ASN A 183 -5.42 -4.27 4.37
N ILE A 184 -6.47 -4.09 5.16
CA ILE A 184 -7.76 -3.52 4.73
C ILE A 184 -8.10 -2.39 5.68
N LEU A 185 -8.34 -1.20 5.16
CA LEU A 185 -8.90 -0.07 5.92
C LEU A 185 -10.40 0.00 5.70
N LEU A 186 -11.17 0.27 6.76
CA LEU A 186 -12.62 0.41 6.67
C LEU A 186 -13.00 1.90 6.81
N PHE A 187 -13.44 2.50 5.71
CA PHE A 187 -13.99 3.86 5.66
C PHE A 187 -15.45 3.80 5.18
N ASP A 188 -15.80 4.46 4.06
CA ASP A 188 -17.11 4.29 3.40
C ASP A 188 -17.31 2.86 2.84
N LYS A 189 -16.21 2.17 2.59
CA LYS A 189 -16.13 0.79 2.08
C LYS A 189 -14.75 0.21 2.46
N PRO A 190 -14.51 -1.10 2.28
CA PRO A 190 -13.18 -1.67 2.51
C PRO A 190 -12.20 -1.20 1.42
N TYR A 191 -11.08 -0.61 1.83
CA TYR A 191 -9.97 -0.26 0.96
C TYR A 191 -8.81 -1.23 1.16
N LEU A 192 -8.36 -1.86 0.09
CA LEU A 192 -7.14 -2.67 0.08
C LEU A 192 -5.91 -1.76 0.10
N ILE A 193 -4.94 -2.04 0.97
CA ILE A 193 -3.70 -1.28 1.11
C ILE A 193 -2.48 -2.22 1.08
N ASP A 194 -1.30 -1.65 0.90
CA ASP A 194 -0.02 -2.37 0.83
C ASP A 194 0.12 -3.32 -0.35
N PHE A 195 0.28 -2.75 -1.55
CA PHE A 195 0.52 -3.51 -2.77
C PHE A 195 2.02 -3.76 -3.04
N SER A 196 2.86 -3.64 -2.01
CA SER A 196 4.32 -3.77 -2.16
C SER A 196 4.72 -5.14 -2.68
N GLN A 197 4.05 -6.21 -2.22
CA GLN A 197 4.34 -7.60 -2.57
C GLN A 197 3.56 -8.12 -3.78
N ALA A 198 2.47 -7.44 -4.15
CA ALA A 198 1.54 -7.88 -5.20
C ALA A 198 2.22 -8.30 -6.52
N VAL A 199 1.76 -9.40 -7.09
CA VAL A 199 2.33 -10.03 -8.30
C VAL A 199 1.31 -10.08 -9.42
N THR A 200 1.80 -10.08 -10.66
CA THR A 200 0.95 -10.34 -11.82
C THR A 200 0.71 -11.85 -11.99
N PHE A 201 -0.27 -12.23 -12.81
CA PHE A 201 -0.55 -13.65 -13.10
C PHE A 201 0.58 -14.35 -13.87
N ALA A 202 1.55 -13.61 -14.41
CA ALA A 202 2.74 -14.20 -15.01
C ALA A 202 3.69 -14.81 -13.96
N HIS A 203 3.54 -14.45 -12.67
CA HIS A 203 4.33 -15.05 -11.60
C HIS A 203 3.93 -16.52 -11.41
N PRO A 204 4.89 -17.48 -11.37
CA PRO A 204 4.58 -18.92 -11.30
C PRO A 204 3.66 -19.30 -10.13
N LEU A 205 3.83 -18.61 -8.99
CA LEU A 205 3.04 -18.84 -7.77
C LEU A 205 1.79 -17.95 -7.63
N ALA A 206 1.38 -17.21 -8.67
CA ALA A 206 0.25 -16.27 -8.58
C ALA A 206 -1.05 -16.94 -8.12
N LYS A 207 -1.37 -18.12 -8.68
CA LYS A 207 -2.56 -18.90 -8.31
C LYS A 207 -2.53 -19.32 -6.84
N TYR A 208 -1.38 -19.83 -6.38
CA TYR A 208 -1.18 -20.21 -4.99
C TYR A 208 -1.38 -19.02 -4.03
N PHE A 209 -0.79 -17.86 -4.35
CA PHE A 209 -0.97 -16.67 -3.54
C PHE A 209 -2.42 -16.19 -3.49
N LEU A 210 -3.16 -16.29 -4.60
CA LEU A 210 -4.58 -15.93 -4.63
C LEU A 210 -5.41 -16.83 -3.72
N ILE A 211 -5.20 -18.15 -3.77
CA ILE A 211 -5.89 -19.11 -2.89
C ILE A 211 -5.57 -18.81 -1.42
N ARG A 212 -4.30 -18.54 -1.10
CA ARG A 212 -3.88 -18.18 0.26
C ARG A 212 -4.53 -16.89 0.75
N ASP A 213 -4.58 -15.86 -0.10
CA ASP A 213 -5.25 -14.58 0.20
C ASP A 213 -6.76 -14.80 0.46
N LEU A 214 -7.44 -15.60 -0.37
CA LEU A 214 -8.85 -15.98 -0.16
C LEU A 214 -9.05 -16.75 1.15
N LYS A 215 -8.17 -17.70 1.44
CA LYS A 215 -8.18 -18.46 2.70
C LYS A 215 -8.02 -17.56 3.91
N ASN A 216 -7.09 -16.60 3.89
CA ASN A 216 -6.89 -15.65 4.98
C ASN A 216 -8.16 -14.82 5.26
N ILE A 217 -8.80 -14.31 4.20
CA ILE A 217 -10.06 -13.57 4.29
C ILE A 217 -11.18 -14.47 4.82
N ASN A 218 -11.33 -15.67 4.25
CA ASN A 218 -12.31 -16.66 4.71
C ASN A 218 -12.16 -16.99 6.20
N LEU A 219 -10.92 -17.23 6.67
CA LEU A 219 -10.65 -17.54 8.07
C LEU A 219 -11.03 -16.40 9.01
N TYR A 220 -10.74 -15.15 8.62
CA TYR A 220 -11.14 -13.98 9.40
C TYR A 220 -12.66 -13.88 9.52
N PHE A 221 -13.40 -13.96 8.41
CA PHE A 221 -14.85 -13.81 8.42
C PHE A 221 -15.61 -15.02 9.00
N LYS A 222 -15.07 -16.24 8.89
CA LYS A 222 -15.61 -17.42 9.59
C LYS A 222 -15.65 -17.21 11.11
N LYS A 223 -14.60 -16.60 11.69
CA LYS A 223 -14.56 -16.29 13.14
C LYS A 223 -15.63 -15.29 13.57
N LEU A 224 -16.11 -14.45 12.65
CA LEU A 224 -17.21 -13.50 12.86
C LEU A 224 -18.59 -14.12 12.56
N GLY A 225 -18.67 -15.44 12.37
CA GLY A 225 -19.93 -16.15 12.10
C GLY A 225 -20.47 -15.98 10.68
N VAL A 226 -19.69 -15.41 9.76
CA VAL A 226 -20.10 -15.23 8.35
C VAL A 226 -20.01 -16.56 7.61
N ARG A 227 -21.06 -16.89 6.85
CA ARG A 227 -21.03 -18.01 5.90
C ARG A 227 -20.16 -17.63 4.71
N VAL A 228 -18.96 -18.19 4.65
CA VAL A 228 -18.03 -17.99 3.53
C VAL A 228 -18.10 -19.15 2.54
N LYS A 229 -17.70 -18.89 1.29
CA LYS A 229 -17.51 -19.94 0.28
C LYS A 229 -16.13 -20.57 0.45
N ASP A 230 -15.99 -21.82 0.04
CA ASP A 230 -14.69 -22.49 -0.08
C ASP A 230 -13.73 -21.70 -0.99
N GLU A 231 -12.46 -21.58 -0.59
CA GLU A 231 -11.46 -20.78 -1.31
C GLU A 231 -11.13 -21.32 -2.70
N GLU A 232 -11.14 -22.64 -2.92
CA GLU A 232 -10.90 -23.24 -4.25
C GLU A 232 -12.09 -22.98 -5.17
N ARG A 233 -13.32 -23.05 -4.63
CA ARG A 233 -14.52 -22.66 -5.36
C ARG A 233 -14.51 -21.18 -5.73
N LEU A 234 -14.17 -20.30 -4.78
CA LEU A 234 -14.02 -18.87 -5.06
C LEU A 234 -12.97 -18.62 -6.14
N PHE A 235 -11.82 -19.25 -6.03
CA PHE A 235 -10.75 -19.16 -7.02
C PHE A 235 -11.25 -19.49 -8.44
N LYS A 236 -11.99 -20.60 -8.60
CA LYS A 236 -12.60 -20.99 -9.88
C LYS A 236 -13.63 -19.97 -10.39
N GLU A 237 -14.42 -19.36 -9.50
CA GLU A 237 -15.40 -18.32 -9.86
C GLU A 237 -14.74 -16.97 -10.24
N LEU A 238 -13.52 -16.71 -9.76
CA LEU A 238 -12.81 -15.45 -9.94
C LEU A 238 -11.90 -15.45 -11.17
N ILE A 239 -11.34 -16.59 -11.54
CA ILE A 239 -10.50 -16.70 -12.74
C ILE A 239 -11.38 -16.56 -14.00
N PRO A 240 -10.99 -15.68 -14.95
CA PRO A 240 -11.65 -15.57 -16.25
C PRO A 240 -11.53 -16.82 -17.10
#